data_AF-A0A972L4G3-F1
#
_entry.id   AF-A0A972L4G3-F1
#
_cell.length_a   1.000
_cell.length_b   1.000
_cell.length_c   1.000
_cell.angle_alpha   90.00
_cell.angle_beta   90.00
_cell.angle_gamma   90.00
#
_symmetry.space_group_name_H-M   'P 1'
#
loop_
_entity.id
_entity.type
_entity.pdbx_description
1 polymer ?
#
loop_
_entity_poly.entity_id
_entity_poly.type
_entity_poly.pdbx_seq_one_letter_code
_entity_poly.pdbx_strand_id
1 'polypeptide(L)'
;MKQKYIKQTQNLLVTGLILAILFHLDFFISPIKAQNNDKQILQHNEVQDDAYLPLINPKKSPAYGSSSSVFFTSQVNVDVYGDNIIGDAANEPSIAVDPNNPDFIVIGWRQFDNVSSNFRQAGLAYSDDGGETWHNLPPLEAGIFRSDPVLGSNTEGDFFYNSLTLDNAGNFYCTVFRSHDSGETW
;
A
#
# COMPACT_ATOMS: atom_id res chain seq x y z
N MET A 1 -47.65 -64.07 22.39
CA MET A 1 -47.09 -62.86 23.05
C MET A 1 -45.61 -62.58 22.74
N LYS A 2 -44.73 -63.57 22.52
CA LYS A 2 -43.29 -63.32 22.25
C LYS A 2 -42.94 -62.63 20.90
N GLN A 3 -43.67 -62.87 19.81
CA GLN A 3 -43.35 -62.30 18.48
C GLN A 3 -43.61 -60.79 18.35
N LYS A 4 -44.80 -60.32 18.75
CA LYS A 4 -44.98 -59.25 19.75
C LYS A 4 -43.84 -58.21 19.89
N TYR A 5 -43.04 -58.51 20.91
CA TYR A 5 -41.96 -57.71 21.46
C TYR A 5 -40.70 -57.73 20.61
N ILE A 6 -40.44 -58.81 19.86
CA ILE A 6 -39.26 -58.94 18.98
C ILE A 6 -39.35 -57.95 17.80
N LYS A 7 -40.53 -57.80 17.18
CA LYS A 7 -40.72 -56.80 16.10
C LYS A 7 -40.59 -55.37 16.61
N GLN A 8 -41.04 -55.10 17.84
CA GLN A 8 -40.98 -53.76 18.42
C GLN A 8 -39.55 -53.36 18.82
N THR A 9 -38.74 -54.31 19.31
CA THR A 9 -37.30 -54.09 19.59
C THR A 9 -36.47 -53.99 18.31
N GLN A 10 -36.77 -54.76 17.27
CA GLN A 10 -36.12 -54.61 15.96
C GLN A 10 -36.40 -53.24 15.33
N ASN A 11 -37.64 -52.73 15.41
CA ASN A 11 -37.98 -51.41 14.88
C ASN A 11 -37.31 -50.27 15.66
N LEU A 12 -37.14 -50.40 16.98
CA LEU A 12 -36.45 -49.40 17.82
C LEU A 12 -34.93 -49.37 17.56
N LEU A 13 -34.32 -50.55 17.33
CA LEU A 13 -32.91 -50.68 16.95
C LEU A 13 -32.64 -50.10 15.55
N VAL A 14 -33.53 -50.36 14.59
CA VAL A 14 -33.40 -49.83 13.22
C VAL A 14 -33.61 -48.31 13.18
N THR A 15 -34.56 -47.77 13.93
CA THR A 15 -34.76 -46.31 14.02
C THR A 15 -33.61 -45.61 14.75
N GLY A 16 -33.05 -46.21 15.80
CA GLY A 16 -31.84 -45.71 16.47
C GLY A 16 -30.60 -45.70 15.57
N LEU A 17 -30.41 -46.73 14.73
CA LEU A 17 -29.30 -46.81 13.78
C LEU A 17 -29.43 -45.75 12.66
N ILE A 18 -30.63 -45.51 12.15
CA ILE A 18 -30.89 -44.50 11.11
C ILE A 18 -30.66 -43.09 11.65
N LEU A 19 -31.06 -42.80 12.90
CA LEU A 19 -30.78 -41.52 13.56
C LEU A 19 -29.28 -41.32 13.83
N ALA A 20 -28.53 -42.37 14.19
CA ALA A 20 -27.08 -42.28 14.39
C ALA A 20 -26.31 -42.07 13.07
N ILE A 21 -26.78 -42.64 11.95
CA ILE A 21 -26.19 -42.44 10.62
C ILE A 21 -26.48 -41.02 10.09
N LEU A 22 -27.67 -40.47 10.36
CA LEU A 22 -28.03 -39.09 10.00
C LEU A 22 -27.22 -38.06 10.79
N PHE A 23 -26.99 -38.28 12.09
CA PHE A 23 -26.12 -37.40 12.90
C PHE A 23 -24.63 -37.48 12.53
N HIS A 24 -24.15 -38.60 12.00
CA HIS A 24 -22.78 -38.71 11.52
C HIS A 24 -22.56 -38.14 10.12
N LEU A 25 -23.59 -38.04 9.27
CA LEU A 25 -23.44 -37.38 7.96
C LEU A 25 -23.24 -35.86 8.09
N ASP A 26 -23.87 -35.22 9.07
CA ASP A 26 -23.74 -33.77 9.26
C ASP A 26 -22.34 -33.35 9.75
N PHE A 27 -21.64 -34.20 10.49
CA PHE A 27 -20.30 -33.90 11.01
C PHE A 27 -19.19 -33.94 9.94
N PHE A 28 -19.38 -34.66 8.83
CA PHE A 28 -18.43 -34.68 7.71
C PHE A 28 -18.72 -33.65 6.62
N ILE A 29 -19.90 -33.03 6.61
CA ILE A 29 -20.26 -31.99 5.64
C ILE A 29 -19.89 -30.58 6.13
N SER A 30 -19.81 -30.36 7.46
CA SER A 30 -19.39 -29.08 8.03
C SER A 30 -18.01 -28.57 7.57
N PRO A 31 -16.93 -29.37 7.50
CA PRO A 31 -15.64 -28.86 7.02
C PRO A 31 -15.65 -28.56 5.50
N ILE A 32 -16.42 -29.31 4.71
CA ILE A 32 -16.52 -29.10 3.25
C ILE A 32 -17.30 -27.80 2.93
N LYS A 33 -18.36 -27.50 3.69
CA LYS A 33 -19.08 -26.20 3.58
C LYS A 33 -18.28 -25.03 4.11
N ALA A 34 -17.40 -25.24 5.10
CA ALA A 34 -16.54 -24.18 5.64
C ALA A 34 -15.41 -23.79 4.66
N GLN A 35 -14.92 -24.73 3.84
CA GLN A 35 -13.92 -24.46 2.80
C GLN A 35 -14.53 -23.91 1.49
N ASN A 36 -15.81 -24.20 1.21
CA ASN A 36 -16.53 -23.67 0.03
C ASN A 36 -17.20 -22.31 0.25
N ASN A 37 -16.97 -21.67 1.40
CA ASN A 37 -17.15 -20.23 1.46
C ASN A 37 -15.96 -19.60 0.75
N ASP A 38 -16.01 -19.61 -0.58
CA ASP A 38 -15.48 -18.54 -1.42
C ASP A 38 -16.18 -17.25 -0.98
N LYS A 39 -15.92 -16.77 0.24
CA LYS A 39 -15.68 -15.35 0.37
C LYS A 39 -14.54 -15.16 -0.59
N GLN A 40 -14.84 -14.71 -1.82
CA GLN A 40 -13.85 -14.04 -2.64
C GLN A 40 -13.08 -13.21 -1.64
N ILE A 41 -11.84 -13.62 -1.36
CA ILE A 41 -10.93 -12.73 -0.68
C ILE A 41 -11.04 -11.50 -1.57
N LEU A 42 -11.63 -10.42 -1.04
CA LEU A 42 -11.65 -9.15 -1.73
C LEU A 42 -10.17 -8.81 -1.80
N GLN A 43 -9.52 -9.33 -2.83
CA GLN A 43 -8.17 -8.97 -3.19
C GLN A 43 -8.27 -7.49 -3.47
N HIS A 44 -7.31 -6.75 -2.92
CA HIS A 44 -7.16 -5.35 -3.26
C HIS A 44 -7.10 -5.25 -4.79
N ASN A 45 -8.15 -4.69 -5.37
CA ASN A 45 -8.22 -4.47 -6.81
C ASN A 45 -7.81 -3.03 -7.03
N GLU A 46 -6.56 -2.84 -7.43
CA GLU A 46 -6.03 -1.52 -7.73
C GLU A 46 -6.78 -0.92 -8.92
N VAL A 47 -7.31 0.29 -8.75
CA VAL A 47 -8.06 1.03 -9.76
C VAL A 47 -7.81 2.52 -9.54
N GLN A 48 -7.72 3.28 -10.63
CA GLN A 48 -7.75 4.73 -10.55
C GLN A 48 -9.21 5.18 -10.44
N ASP A 49 -9.60 5.70 -9.28
CA ASP A 49 -10.98 6.10 -9.00
C ASP A 49 -11.18 7.62 -9.10
N ASP A 50 -10.55 8.38 -8.20
CA ASP A 50 -10.76 9.82 -8.11
C ASP A 50 -9.96 10.58 -9.15
N ALA A 51 -10.48 11.73 -9.56
CA ALA A 51 -9.71 12.71 -10.32
C ALA A 51 -8.71 13.44 -9.41
N TYR A 52 -7.69 14.05 -10.03
CA TYR A 52 -6.77 14.94 -9.33
C TYR A 52 -7.50 16.04 -8.58
N LEU A 53 -7.24 16.14 -7.27
CA LEU A 53 -7.85 17.10 -6.37
C LEU A 53 -6.78 17.79 -5.51
N PRO A 54 -6.29 18.97 -5.90
CA PRO A 54 -5.34 19.72 -5.09
C PRO A 54 -6.00 20.36 -3.86
N LEU A 55 -5.19 20.68 -2.84
CA LEU A 55 -5.61 21.61 -1.79
C LEU A 55 -5.57 23.04 -2.31
N ILE A 56 -6.65 23.79 -2.08
CA ILE A 56 -6.70 25.23 -2.36
C ILE A 56 -6.41 25.98 -1.07
N ASN A 57 -5.32 26.77 -1.06
CA ASN A 57 -4.84 27.51 0.11
C ASN A 57 -4.78 26.63 1.38
N PRO A 58 -3.97 25.55 1.37
CA PRO A 58 -3.87 24.62 2.48
C PRO A 58 -3.47 25.34 3.77
N LYS A 59 -4.10 24.94 4.89
CA LYS A 59 -3.63 25.34 6.21
C LYS A 59 -2.25 24.74 6.46
N LYS A 60 -1.45 25.43 7.28
CA LYS A 60 -0.07 25.07 7.58
C LYS A 60 0.15 24.92 9.07
N SER A 61 1.13 24.09 9.42
CA SER A 61 1.72 24.02 10.75
C SER A 61 3.23 23.85 10.62
N PRO A 62 4.01 24.06 11.69
CA PRO A 62 5.42 23.70 11.67
C PRO A 62 5.60 22.23 11.25
N ALA A 63 6.59 21.98 10.40
CA ALA A 63 7.00 20.63 10.05
C ALA A 63 7.59 19.88 11.27
N TYR A 64 7.44 18.56 11.27
CA TYR A 64 8.05 17.73 12.30
C TYR A 64 9.57 17.69 12.11
N GLY A 65 10.30 18.02 13.17
CA GLY A 65 11.76 17.95 13.20
C GLY A 65 12.25 17.74 14.62
N SER A 66 13.32 16.97 14.78
CA SER A 66 13.97 16.75 16.07
C SER A 66 15.43 16.38 15.86
N SER A 67 16.29 16.74 16.81
CA SER A 67 17.70 16.38 16.77
C SER A 67 18.19 15.97 18.16
N SER A 68 19.19 15.10 18.16
CA SER A 68 19.93 14.63 19.32
C SER A 68 21.42 14.61 19.00
N SER A 69 22.25 14.14 19.93
CA SER A 69 23.68 13.97 19.69
C SER A 69 24.04 12.80 18.78
N VAL A 70 23.10 11.90 18.44
CA VAL A 70 23.39 10.68 17.66
C VAL A 70 22.42 10.41 16.49
N PHE A 71 21.33 11.16 16.39
CA PHE A 71 20.38 11.10 15.28
C PHE A 71 19.60 12.41 15.16
N PHE A 72 19.03 12.64 13.99
CA PHE A 72 18.02 13.66 13.75
C PHE A 72 16.85 13.06 12.95
N THR A 73 15.76 13.81 12.88
CA THR A 73 14.58 13.51 12.07
C THR A 73 14.13 14.77 11.36
N SER A 74 13.89 14.69 10.07
CA SER A 74 13.36 15.78 9.24
C SER A 74 12.12 15.30 8.50
N GLN A 75 11.03 16.07 8.54
CA GLN A 75 9.88 15.84 7.67
C GLN A 75 10.20 16.31 6.25
N VAL A 76 9.97 15.44 5.26
CA VAL A 76 10.34 15.69 3.86
C VAL A 76 9.20 16.33 3.07
N ASN A 77 8.01 15.73 3.10
CA ASN A 77 6.84 16.28 2.43
C ASN A 77 6.34 17.52 3.22
N VAL A 78 6.76 18.67 2.75
CA VAL A 78 6.50 20.01 3.28
C VAL A 78 6.28 20.96 2.11
N ASP A 79 5.75 22.15 2.37
CA ASP A 79 5.62 23.15 1.31
C ASP A 79 6.91 23.91 1.00
N VAL A 80 6.81 24.87 0.09
CA VAL A 80 7.93 25.72 -0.36
C VAL A 80 8.58 26.54 0.78
N TYR A 81 7.92 26.68 1.92
CA TYR A 81 8.45 27.38 3.10
C TYR A 81 8.93 26.43 4.19
N GLY A 82 8.85 25.12 3.95
CA GLY A 82 9.22 24.11 4.94
C GLY A 82 8.15 23.82 5.98
N ASP A 83 6.91 24.25 5.77
CA ASP A 83 5.79 23.98 6.67
C ASP A 83 5.07 22.68 6.31
N ASN A 84 4.56 21.97 7.32
CA ASN A 84 3.66 20.84 7.14
C ASN A 84 2.36 21.29 6.46
N ILE A 85 1.88 20.49 5.51
CA ILE A 85 0.69 20.76 4.71
C ILE A 85 -0.51 20.05 5.34
N ILE A 86 -1.34 20.77 6.08
CA ILE A 86 -2.49 20.17 6.75
C ILE A 86 -3.53 19.74 5.71
N GLY A 87 -3.84 18.43 5.72
CA GLY A 87 -4.83 17.84 4.83
C GLY A 87 -4.24 17.15 3.61
N ASP A 88 -2.91 17.12 3.47
CA ASP A 88 -2.26 16.15 2.58
C ASP A 88 -2.32 14.73 3.21
N ALA A 89 -2.08 13.71 2.39
CA ALA A 89 -2.06 12.32 2.84
C ALA A 89 -0.87 11.52 2.27
N ALA A 90 0.29 12.16 2.14
CA ALA A 90 1.49 11.50 1.61
C ALA A 90 1.84 10.22 2.40
N ASN A 91 2.15 9.13 1.71
CA ASN A 91 2.44 7.84 2.34
C ASN A 91 3.27 6.91 1.43
N GLU A 92 3.60 5.72 1.93
CA GLU A 92 4.43 4.71 1.24
C GLU A 92 5.76 5.27 0.69
N PRO A 93 6.65 5.76 1.57
CA PRO A 93 7.93 6.27 1.14
C PRO A 93 8.89 5.14 0.73
N SER A 94 9.76 5.44 -0.23
CA SER A 94 10.95 4.67 -0.59
C SER A 94 12.14 5.63 -0.70
N ILE A 95 13.33 5.19 -0.32
CA ILE A 95 14.51 6.05 -0.20
C ILE A 95 15.74 5.33 -0.77
N ALA A 96 16.62 6.08 -1.40
CA ALA A 96 17.91 5.62 -1.91
C ALA A 96 19.00 6.61 -1.51
N VAL A 97 20.22 6.10 -1.34
CA VAL A 97 21.42 6.88 -0.95
C VAL A 97 22.49 6.62 -2.00
N ASP A 98 23.23 7.64 -2.43
CA ASP A 98 24.38 7.45 -3.32
C ASP A 98 25.49 6.69 -2.57
N PRO A 99 25.93 5.51 -3.06
CA PRO A 99 27.02 4.76 -2.41
C PRO A 99 28.37 5.46 -2.45
N ASN A 100 28.58 6.45 -3.34
CA ASN A 100 29.82 7.19 -3.48
C ASN A 100 29.86 8.47 -2.63
N ASN A 101 28.69 9.04 -2.31
CA ASN A 101 28.56 10.19 -1.43
C ASN A 101 27.23 10.14 -0.64
N PRO A 102 27.24 9.67 0.62
CA PRO A 102 26.03 9.54 1.44
C PRO A 102 25.30 10.85 1.76
N ASP A 103 25.90 12.01 1.46
CA ASP A 103 25.21 13.29 1.56
C ASP A 103 24.09 13.40 0.50
N PHE A 104 24.20 12.68 -0.62
CA PHE A 104 23.17 12.63 -1.65
C PHE A 104 22.16 11.52 -1.39
N ILE A 105 20.91 11.93 -1.17
CA ILE A 105 19.79 11.04 -0.83
C ILE A 105 18.58 11.44 -1.66
N VAL A 106 17.86 10.46 -2.20
CA VAL A 106 16.57 10.68 -2.86
C VAL A 106 15.49 9.92 -2.10
N ILE A 107 14.38 10.58 -1.83
CA ILE A 107 13.18 9.95 -1.28
C ILE A 107 11.99 10.19 -2.23
N GLY A 108 11.18 9.14 -2.43
CA GLY A 108 9.93 9.20 -3.18
C GLY A 108 8.79 8.64 -2.34
N TRP A 109 7.56 9.09 -2.62
CA TRP A 109 6.36 8.66 -1.90
C TRP A 109 5.13 8.76 -2.79
N ARG A 110 4.00 8.18 -2.37
CA ARG A 110 2.71 8.45 -2.98
C ARG A 110 2.22 9.82 -2.52
N GLN A 111 2.21 10.77 -3.43
CA GLN A 111 1.73 12.12 -3.16
C GLN A 111 0.21 12.16 -3.31
N PHE A 112 -0.49 12.28 -2.18
CA PHE A 112 -1.92 12.60 -2.13
C PHE A 112 -2.07 14.03 -1.65
N ASP A 113 -2.46 14.92 -2.54
CA ASP A 113 -2.56 16.34 -2.20
C ASP A 113 -3.71 16.63 -1.23
N ASN A 114 -4.73 15.77 -1.18
CA ASN A 114 -5.92 16.01 -0.37
C ASN A 114 -6.46 14.69 0.20
N VAL A 115 -6.61 14.61 1.53
CA VAL A 115 -7.21 13.47 2.26
C VAL A 115 -8.61 13.06 1.78
N SER A 116 -9.29 13.92 1.03
CA SER A 116 -10.62 13.66 0.48
C SER A 116 -10.60 12.99 -0.90
N SER A 117 -9.42 12.70 -1.47
CA SER A 117 -9.25 12.04 -2.77
C SER A 117 -8.22 10.91 -2.67
N ASN A 118 -8.47 9.81 -3.37
CA ASN A 118 -7.51 8.71 -3.51
C ASN A 118 -6.57 8.87 -4.72
N PHE A 119 -6.69 9.97 -5.47
CA PHE A 119 -5.77 10.28 -6.54
C PHE A 119 -4.39 10.58 -5.97
N ARG A 120 -3.37 10.00 -6.60
CA ARG A 120 -1.98 10.13 -6.17
C ARG A 120 -0.99 10.20 -7.31
N GLN A 121 0.14 10.81 -7.00
CA GLN A 121 1.22 11.08 -7.93
C GLN A 121 2.56 10.62 -7.36
N ALA A 122 3.60 10.66 -8.18
CA ALA A 122 4.97 10.31 -7.80
C ALA A 122 5.63 11.53 -7.13
N GLY A 123 5.44 11.68 -5.81
CA GLY A 123 6.15 12.67 -5.01
C GLY A 123 7.62 12.31 -4.89
N LEU A 124 8.49 13.32 -4.85
CA LEU A 124 9.92 13.16 -4.67
C LEU A 124 10.62 14.41 -4.13
N ALA A 125 11.72 14.17 -3.43
CA ALA A 125 12.67 15.17 -2.98
C ALA A 125 14.07 14.57 -2.96
N TYR A 126 15.08 15.42 -2.99
CA TYR A 126 16.47 15.03 -2.78
C TYR A 126 17.10 15.86 -1.65
N SER A 127 18.19 15.35 -1.10
CA SER A 127 19.06 16.03 -0.15
C SER A 127 20.49 15.95 -0.65
N ASP A 128 21.26 17.01 -0.39
CA ASP A 128 22.69 17.14 -0.66
C ASP A 128 23.50 17.38 0.62
N ASP A 129 22.90 17.12 1.79
CA ASP A 129 23.48 17.32 3.13
C ASP A 129 23.16 16.17 4.10
N GLY A 130 22.99 14.96 3.58
CA GLY A 130 22.79 13.75 4.40
C GLY A 130 21.39 13.64 5.02
N GLY A 131 20.43 14.38 4.48
CA GLY A 131 19.03 14.39 4.91
C GLY A 131 18.68 15.46 5.93
N GLU A 132 19.62 16.35 6.29
CA GLU A 132 19.36 17.46 7.21
C GLU A 132 18.33 18.43 6.61
N THR A 133 18.49 18.78 5.33
CA THR A 133 17.53 19.55 4.54
C THR A 133 17.12 18.81 3.27
N TRP A 134 15.98 19.20 2.70
CA TRP A 134 15.36 18.52 1.56
C TRP A 134 14.88 19.53 0.52
N HIS A 135 15.21 19.26 -0.74
CA HIS A 135 14.77 20.00 -1.91
C HIS A 135 13.56 19.28 -2.52
N ASN A 136 12.36 19.78 -2.21
CA ASN A 136 11.11 19.23 -2.78
C ASN A 136 10.99 19.58 -4.26
N LEU A 137 10.70 18.57 -5.08
CA LEU A 137 10.45 18.73 -6.51
C LEU A 137 8.96 18.59 -6.82
N PRO A 138 8.48 19.16 -7.95
CA PRO A 138 7.15 18.82 -8.46
C PRO A 138 7.04 17.30 -8.69
N PRO A 139 5.85 16.69 -8.50
CA PRO A 139 5.68 15.27 -8.77
C PRO A 139 6.12 14.89 -10.19
N LEU A 140 6.74 13.72 -10.35
CA LEU A 140 7.11 13.22 -11.67
C LEU A 140 5.85 13.07 -12.52
N GLU A 141 5.84 13.76 -13.67
CA GLU A 141 4.66 13.91 -14.52
C GLU A 141 3.41 14.36 -13.74
N ALA A 142 3.46 15.57 -13.19
CA ALA A 142 2.37 16.13 -12.41
C ALA A 142 0.99 16.01 -13.10
N GLY A 143 -0.01 15.57 -12.35
CA GLY A 143 -1.36 15.28 -12.83
C GLY A 143 -1.55 13.88 -13.42
N ILE A 144 -0.50 13.07 -13.53
CA ILE A 144 -0.58 11.67 -13.96
C ILE A 144 -0.62 10.74 -12.74
N PHE A 145 -1.51 9.74 -12.79
CA PHE A 145 -1.59 8.70 -11.77
C PHE A 145 -0.26 7.93 -11.68
N ARG A 146 0.32 7.93 -10.49
CA ARG A 146 1.59 7.26 -10.18
C ARG A 146 1.52 6.75 -8.74
N SER A 147 1.90 5.49 -8.53
CA SER A 147 1.86 4.84 -7.21
C SER A 147 3.12 4.02 -6.94
N ASP A 148 3.21 3.54 -5.70
CA ASP A 148 4.10 2.46 -5.24
C ASP A 148 5.56 2.70 -5.63
N PRO A 149 6.15 3.82 -5.18
CA PRO A 149 7.52 4.15 -5.56
C PRO A 149 8.51 3.15 -4.98
N VAL A 150 9.45 2.73 -5.83
CA VAL A 150 10.62 1.95 -5.41
C VAL A 150 11.87 2.63 -5.95
N LEU A 151 12.69 3.14 -5.04
CA LEU A 151 13.91 3.85 -5.37
C LEU A 151 15.14 2.96 -5.19
N GLY A 152 16.16 3.22 -6.00
CA GLY A 152 17.47 2.60 -5.88
C GLY A 152 18.56 3.48 -6.47
N SER A 153 19.81 3.17 -6.16
CA SER A 153 21.00 3.79 -6.72
C SER A 153 21.97 2.73 -7.24
N ASN A 154 22.85 3.10 -8.17
CA ASN A 154 23.90 2.23 -8.68
C ASN A 154 25.30 2.70 -8.22
N THR A 155 26.33 1.95 -8.63
CA THR A 155 27.74 2.25 -8.34
C THR A 155 28.25 3.52 -9.01
N GLU A 156 27.54 4.05 -9.99
CA GLU A 156 27.89 5.30 -10.68
C GLU A 156 27.32 6.55 -9.99
N GLY A 157 26.49 6.40 -8.95
CA GLY A 157 25.80 7.50 -8.28
C GLY A 157 24.51 7.94 -8.98
N ASP A 158 24.03 7.19 -9.98
CA ASP A 158 22.73 7.44 -10.59
C ASP A 158 21.61 6.94 -9.67
N PHE A 159 20.48 7.64 -9.71
CA PHE A 159 19.27 7.25 -9.00
C PHE A 159 18.20 6.76 -9.96
N PHE A 160 17.39 5.81 -9.50
CA PHE A 160 16.29 5.21 -10.23
C PHE A 160 15.01 5.31 -9.42
N TYR A 161 13.91 5.70 -10.06
CA TYR A 161 12.58 5.80 -9.47
C TYR A 161 11.65 4.93 -10.29
N ASN A 162 11.28 3.77 -9.76
CA ASN A 162 10.23 2.94 -10.36
C ASN A 162 8.86 3.35 -9.82
N SER A 163 7.86 3.47 -10.71
CA SER A 163 6.49 3.82 -10.32
C SER A 163 5.45 3.06 -11.14
N LEU A 164 4.39 2.63 -10.48
CA LEU A 164 3.19 2.04 -11.09
C LEU A 164 2.33 3.13 -11.74
N THR A 165 1.86 2.91 -12.96
CA THR A 165 0.92 3.78 -13.67
C THR A 165 -0.01 2.97 -14.58
N LEU A 166 -0.87 3.64 -15.35
CA LEU A 166 -1.88 3.05 -16.22
C LEU A 166 -1.72 3.52 -17.66
N ASP A 167 -2.06 2.65 -18.62
CA ASP A 167 -2.23 3.05 -20.02
C ASP A 167 -3.65 3.58 -20.29
N ASN A 168 -3.92 4.04 -21.51
CA ASN A 168 -5.24 4.54 -21.90
C ASN A 168 -6.36 3.48 -21.84
N ALA A 169 -6.01 2.19 -21.76
CA ALA A 169 -6.96 1.09 -21.62
C ALA A 169 -7.14 0.64 -20.16
N GLY A 170 -6.45 1.30 -19.20
CA GLY A 170 -6.50 0.97 -17.79
C GLY A 170 -5.62 -0.22 -17.38
N ASN A 171 -4.67 -0.63 -18.22
CA ASN A 171 -3.71 -1.68 -17.86
C ASN A 171 -2.57 -1.09 -17.04
N PHE A 172 -2.25 -1.74 -15.93
CA PHE A 172 -1.12 -1.36 -15.09
C PHE A 172 0.22 -1.72 -15.71
N TYR A 173 1.17 -0.81 -15.60
CA TYR A 173 2.58 -1.03 -15.92
C TYR A 173 3.47 -0.16 -15.03
N CYS A 174 4.77 -0.44 -15.01
CA CYS A 174 5.74 0.37 -14.29
C CYS A 174 6.65 1.14 -15.24
N THR A 175 7.00 2.36 -14.84
CA THR A 175 8.02 3.18 -15.51
C THR A 175 9.19 3.41 -14.55
N VAL A 176 10.42 3.32 -15.07
CA VAL A 176 11.64 3.65 -14.34
C VAL A 176 12.19 4.97 -14.87
N PHE A 177 12.22 6.00 -14.01
CA PHE A 177 12.91 7.27 -14.24
C PHE A 177 14.35 7.15 -13.75
N ARG A 178 15.25 7.94 -14.34
CA ARG A 178 16.66 7.92 -13.97
C ARG A 178 17.19 9.35 -13.84
N SER A 179 17.83 9.61 -12.71
CA SER A 179 18.62 10.81 -12.50
C SER A 179 20.12 10.50 -12.63
N HIS A 180 20.84 11.42 -13.26
CA HIS A 180 22.30 11.39 -13.44
C HIS A 180 23.02 12.47 -12.60
N ASP A 181 22.27 13.22 -11.81
CA ASP A 181 22.67 14.43 -11.10
C ASP A 181 22.12 14.44 -9.67
N SER A 182 22.33 13.33 -8.96
CA SER A 182 21.98 13.19 -7.54
C SER A 182 20.51 13.42 -7.18
N GLY A 183 19.59 13.22 -8.13
CA GLY A 183 18.15 13.37 -7.95
C GLY A 183 17.60 14.75 -8.28
N GLU A 184 18.43 15.69 -8.74
CA GLU A 184 18.00 17.04 -9.14
C GLU A 184 17.09 17.02 -10.37
N THR A 185 17.40 16.19 -11.38
CA THR A 185 16.60 16.03 -12.61
C THR A 185 16.39 14.56 -12.98
N TRP A 186 15.31 14.27 -13.72
CA TRP A 186 14.77 12.92 -13.99
C TRP A 186 14.25 12.73 -15.41
#